data_AF-G7M067-F1
#
_entry.id   AF-G7M067-F1
#
_cell.length_a   1.000
_cell.length_b   1.000
_cell.length_c   1.000
_cell.angle_alpha   90.00
_cell.angle_beta   90.00
_cell.angle_gamma   90.00
#
_symmetry.space_group_name_H-M   'P 1'
#
loop_
_entity.id
_entity.type
_entity.pdbx_description
1 polymer ?
#
loop_
_entity_poly.entity_id
_entity_poly.type
_entity_poly.pdbx_seq_one_letter_code
_entity_poly.pdbx_strand_id
1 'polypeptide(L)' 'MRYFSFTKWLTTKEVFNSYGHYKSWLSILSKEDARKTDLYYHEKYQYFLDYVQTEWD' A
#
# COMPACT_ATOMS: atom_id res chain seq x y z
N MET A 1 -16.06 -9.42 -2.88
CA MET A 1 -14.83 -9.73 -2.12
C MET A 1 -14.80 -8.93 -0.83
N ARG A 2 -14.45 -9.56 0.30
CA ARG A 2 -14.30 -8.87 1.59
C ARG A 2 -13.19 -7.81 1.43
N TYR A 3 -13.55 -6.52 1.49
CA TYR A 3 -12.68 -5.34 1.40
C TYR A 3 -11.22 -5.64 1.77
N PHE A 4 -10.37 -5.87 0.77
CA PHE A 4 -8.94 -6.11 1.00
C PHE A 4 -8.24 -4.78 1.22
N SER A 5 -8.36 -4.23 2.43
CA SER A 5 -7.88 -2.87 2.74
C SER A 5 -6.39 -2.66 2.44
N PHE A 6 -6.00 -1.41 2.17
CA PHE A 6 -4.61 -1.00 1.98
C PHE A 6 -3.69 -1.48 3.11
N THR A 7 -4.11 -1.34 4.37
CA THR A 7 -3.33 -1.86 5.52
C THR A 7 -3.11 -3.36 5.42
N LYS A 8 -4.14 -4.12 5.07
CA LYS A 8 -4.02 -5.58 4.93
C LYS A 8 -3.08 -5.93 3.78
N TRP A 9 -3.17 -5.23 2.66
CA TRP A 9 -2.26 -5.37 1.53
C TRP A 9 -0.81 -5.08 1.92
N LEU A 10 -0.55 -3.95 2.60
CA LEU A 10 0.78 -3.62 3.13
C LEU A 10 1.34 -4.72 4.03
N THR A 11 0.51 -5.32 4.89
CA THR A 11 0.96 -6.37 5.83
C THR A 11 1.11 -7.76 5.24
N THR A 12 0.50 -8.04 4.08
CA THR A 12 0.46 -9.40 3.50
C THR A 12 1.25 -9.53 2.21
N LYS A 13 1.44 -8.41 1.48
CA LYS A 13 2.14 -8.37 0.20
C LYS A 13 3.43 -7.54 0.25
N GLU A 14 3.56 -6.65 1.22
CA GLU A 14 4.75 -5.82 1.43
C GLU A 14 5.43 -6.13 2.78
N VAL A 15 6.55 -5.45 3.06
CA VAL A 15 7.40 -5.69 4.24
C VAL A 15 6.93 -4.98 5.52
N PHE A 16 5.74 -4.37 5.50
CA PHE A 16 5.28 -3.54 6.61
C PHE A 16 4.46 -4.35 7.62
N ASN A 17 4.88 -4.35 8.89
CA ASN A 17 4.14 -5.02 9.96
C ASN A 17 2.77 -4.39 10.30
N SER A 18 2.59 -3.10 10.01
CA SER A 18 1.34 -2.38 10.26
C SER A 18 1.29 -1.07 9.48
N TYR A 19 0.10 -0.44 9.44
CA TYR A 19 -0.03 0.92 8.92
C TYR A 19 0.81 1.93 9.71
N GLY A 20 0.95 1.74 11.03
CA GLY A 20 1.82 2.57 11.87
C GLY A 20 3.31 2.43 11.49
N HIS A 21 3.77 1.21 11.21
CA HIS A 21 5.14 0.97 10.73
C HIS A 21 5.39 1.68 9.39
N TYR A 22 4.42 1.60 8.47
CA TYR A 22 4.45 2.32 7.21
C TYR A 22 4.53 3.85 7.40
N LYS A 23 3.69 4.44 8.25
CA LYS A 23 3.71 5.88 8.53
C LYS A 23 4.99 6.32 9.23
N SER A 24 5.52 5.50 10.14
CA SER A 24 6.82 5.75 10.78
C SER A 24 7.93 5.77 9.73
N TRP A 25 7.92 4.82 8.80
CA TRP A 25 8.90 4.79 7.71
C TRP A 25 8.78 6.01 6.79
N LEU A 26 7.56 6.39 6.40
CA LEU A 26 7.34 7.64 5.63
C LEU A 26 7.86 8.88 6.35
N SER A 27 7.78 8.91 7.69
CA SER A 27 8.23 10.06 8.48
C SER A 27 9.76 10.24 8.51
N ILE A 28 10.52 9.20 8.14
CA ILE A 28 11.99 9.26 8.03
C ILE A 28 12.40 9.99 6.74
N LEU A 29 11.52 10.01 5.73
CA LEU A 29 11.80 10.62 4.42
C LEU A 29 11.56 12.13 4.44
N SER A 30 12.24 12.84 3.54
CA SER A 30 11.91 14.24 3.24
C SER A 30 10.45 14.36 2.80
N LYS A 31 9.80 15.51 3.05
CA LYS A 31 8.38 15.73 2.74
C LYS A 31 8.00 15.35 1.30
N GLU A 32 8.85 15.68 0.33
CA GLU A 32 8.60 15.35 -1.09
C GLU A 32 8.74 13.84 -1.36
N ASP A 33 9.78 13.20 -0.82
CA ASP A 33 10.01 11.77 -0.97
C ASP A 33 8.94 10.95 -0.26
N ALA A 34 8.51 11.37 0.93
CA ALA A 34 7.38 10.79 1.63
C ALA A 34 6.11 10.85 0.77
N ARG A 35 5.85 11.97 0.08
CA ARG A 35 4.70 12.11 -0.81
C ARG A 35 4.78 11.19 -2.03
N LYS A 36 5.93 11.16 -2.71
CA LYS A 36 6.14 10.29 -3.88
C LYS A 36 6.01 8.81 -3.51
N THR A 37 6.57 8.46 -2.37
CA THR A 37 6.52 7.11 -1.82
C THR A 37 5.09 6.73 -1.42
N ASP A 38 4.35 7.63 -0.77
CA ASP A 38 2.96 7.40 -0.41
C ASP A 38 2.09 7.15 -1.65
N LEU A 39 2.26 7.98 -2.68
CA LEU A 39 1.61 7.79 -3.98
C LEU A 39 1.96 6.45 -4.61
N TYR A 40 3.25 6.10 -4.69
CA TYR A 40 3.71 4.85 -5.27
C TYR A 40 3.04 3.61 -4.65
N TYR A 41 2.95 3.56 -3.32
CA TYR A 41 2.33 2.41 -2.64
C TYR A 41 0.81 2.38 -2.86
N HIS A 42 0.14 3.53 -2.92
CA HIS A 42 -1.29 3.58 -3.21
C HIS A 42 -1.60 3.17 -4.66
N GLU A 43 -0.79 3.58 -5.63
CA GLU A 43 -0.91 3.17 -7.04
C GLU A 43 -0.69 1.66 -7.19
N LYS A 44 0.35 1.12 -6.53
CA LYS A 44 0.61 -0.34 -6.53
C LYS A 44 -0.54 -1.13 -5.91
N TYR A 45 -1.18 -0.58 -4.87
CA TYR A 45 -2.36 -1.17 -4.27
C TYR A 45 -3.59 -1.11 -5.19
N GLN A 46 -3.82 0.00 -5.90
CA GLN A 46 -4.90 0.08 -6.91
C GLN A 46 -4.69 -0.97 -8.01
N TYR A 47 -3.48 -1.05 -8.56
CA TYR A 47 -3.13 -2.07 -9.55
C TYR A 47 -3.39 -3.51 -9.05
N PHE A 48 -3.09 -3.78 -7.78
CA PHE A 48 -3.41 -5.07 -7.16
C PHE A 48 -4.92 -5.32 -7.11
N LEU A 49 -5.73 -4.32 -6.77
CA LEU A 49 -7.19 -4.47 -6.76
C LEU A 49 -7.73 -4.75 -8.16
N ASP A 50 -7.24 -4.03 -9.17
CA ASP A 50 -7.65 -4.23 -10.57
C ASP A 50 -7.27 -5.64 -11.07
N TYR A 51 -6.05 -6.10 -10.76
CA TYR A 51 -5.59 -7.44 -11.11
C TYR A 51 -6.40 -8.54 -10.42
N VAL A 52 -6.63 -8.41 -9.10
CA VAL A 52 -7.44 -9.37 -8.37
C VAL A 52 -8.89 -9.36 -8.85
N GLN A 53 -9.40 -8.23 -9.33
CA GLN A 53 -10.74 -8.19 -9.92
C GLN A 53 -10.78 -8.91 -11.27
N THR A 54 -9.74 -8.78 -12.10
CA THR A 54 -9.67 -9.41 -13.43
C THR A 54 -9.39 -10.91 -13.43
N GLU A 55 -8.82 -11.50 -12.38
CA GLU A 55 -8.67 -12.97 -12.27
C GLU A 55 -9.99 -13.71 -11.97
N TRP A 56 -11.07 -13.00 -11.63
CA TRP A 56 -12.36 -13.57 -11.25
C TRP A 56 -13.52 -13.19 -12.19
N ASP A 57 -13.21 -12.46 -13.27
CA ASP A 57 -14.09 -12.21 -14.43
C ASP A 57 -13.86 -13.28 -15.51
#